data_AF-A0A2V7W7I4-F1
#
_entry.id   AF-A0A2V7W7I4-F1
#
_cell.length_a   1.000
_cell.length_b   1.000
_cell.length_c   1.000
_cell.angle_alpha   90.00
_cell.angle_beta   90.00
_cell.angle_gamma   90.00
#
_symmetry.space_group_name_H-M   'P 1'
#
loop_
_entity.id
_entity.type
_entity.pdbx_description
1 polymer ?
#
loop_
_entity_poly.entity_id
_entity_poly.type
_entity_poly.pdbx_seq_one_letter_code
_entity_poly.pdbx_strand_id
1 'polypeptide(L)' 'PNGVEPEPKKRRGLKMKSYDAVSGVREFERLGRAIVEAELQVRIAEVFDLARAADAHRRLAKGHVLGKIVLRVR' A
#
# COMPACT_ATOMS: atom_id res chain seq x y z
N PRO A 1 16.10 4.34 6.31
CA PRO A 1 16.11 3.79 4.93
C PRO A 1 14.83 2.97 4.70
N ASN A 2 14.33 2.84 3.46
CA ASN A 2 13.02 2.23 3.12
C ASN A 2 11.76 2.93 3.69
N GLY A 3 11.84 4.24 4.01
CA GLY A 3 10.67 5.07 4.31
C GLY A 3 9.90 4.74 5.61
N VAL A 4 10.44 3.93 6.52
CA VAL A 4 9.82 3.59 7.81
C VAL A 4 10.63 4.20 8.96
N GLU A 5 9.95 4.95 9.84
CA GLU A 5 10.53 5.55 11.04
C GLU A 5 9.67 5.20 12.29
N PRO A 6 10.25 4.71 13.40
CA PRO A 6 11.66 4.36 13.53
C PRO A 6 12.05 3.14 12.70
N GLU A 7 13.33 3.05 12.35
CA GLU A 7 13.83 1.90 11.61
C GLU A 7 13.50 0.59 12.35
N PRO A 8 12.87 -0.40 11.66
CA PRO A 8 12.50 -1.65 12.28
C PRO A 8 13.71 -2.40 12.86
N LYS A 9 13.61 -2.81 14.13
CA LYS A 9 14.63 -3.64 14.78
C LYS A 9 14.36 -5.12 14.55
N LYS A 10 15.39 -5.87 14.17
CA LYS A 10 15.32 -7.34 14.01
C LYS A 10 14.94 -8.00 15.33
N ARG A 11 13.97 -8.93 15.29
CA ARG A 11 13.54 -9.73 16.45
C ARG A 11 14.15 -11.12 16.40
N ARG A 12 14.39 -11.73 17.58
CA ARG A 12 14.93 -13.09 17.70
C ARG A 12 14.02 -14.09 16.98
N GLY A 13 14.62 -15.00 16.21
CA GLY A 13 13.88 -16.04 15.47
C GLY A 13 13.24 -15.58 14.15
N LEU A 14 13.32 -14.29 13.78
CA LEU A 14 12.77 -13.79 12.52
C LEU A 14 13.87 -13.42 11.52
N LYS A 15 13.65 -13.83 10.27
CA LYS A 15 14.41 -13.30 9.13
C LYS A 15 13.80 -11.96 8.73
N MET A 16 14.63 -10.92 8.67
CA MET A 16 14.23 -9.59 8.24
C MET A 16 14.86 -9.32 6.88
N LYS A 17 14.06 -8.89 5.91
CA LYS A 17 14.51 -8.45 4.59
C LYS A 17 14.00 -7.03 4.38
N SER A 18 14.90 -6.07 4.37
CA SER A 18 14.59 -4.70 3.95
C SER A 18 14.44 -4.68 2.43
N TYR A 19 13.44 -3.99 1.93
CA TYR A 19 13.13 -3.96 0.50
C TYR A 19 12.41 -2.66 0.14
N ASP A 20 12.98 -1.94 -0.82
CA ASP A 20 12.32 -0.87 -1.55
C ASP A 20 11.65 -1.42 -2.81
N ALA A 21 10.59 -0.77 -3.27
CA ALA A 21 9.91 -1.16 -4.50
C ALA A 21 10.84 -1.05 -5.71
N VAL A 22 10.70 -1.97 -6.67
CA VAL A 22 11.35 -1.89 -7.99
C VAL A 22 10.31 -1.50 -9.03
N SER A 23 10.48 -0.34 -9.66
CA SER A 23 9.49 0.28 -10.55
C SER A 23 9.83 0.15 -12.04
N GLY A 24 9.89 -1.07 -12.56
CA GLY A 24 10.16 -1.33 -13.99
C GLY A 24 9.01 -2.05 -14.70
N VAL A 25 9.00 -1.97 -16.04
CA VAL A 25 7.93 -2.54 -16.88
C VAL A 25 7.79 -4.05 -16.66
N ARG A 26 8.91 -4.79 -16.70
CA ARG A 26 8.92 -6.25 -16.53
C ARG A 26 8.45 -6.66 -15.14
N GLU A 27 8.82 -5.88 -14.14
CA GLU A 27 8.43 -6.08 -12.75
C GLU A 27 6.93 -5.87 -12.56
N PHE A 28 6.36 -4.83 -13.17
CA PHE A 28 4.91 -4.60 -13.15
C PHE A 28 4.14 -5.66 -13.94
N GLU A 29 4.63 -6.12 -15.08
CA GLU A 29 4.03 -7.23 -15.83
C GLU A 29 4.01 -8.52 -14.99
N ARG A 30 5.12 -8.82 -14.31
CA ARG A 30 5.20 -9.96 -13.40
C ARG A 30 4.24 -9.82 -12.22
N LEU A 31 4.14 -8.63 -11.63
CA LEU A 31 3.17 -8.35 -10.57
C LEU A 31 1.73 -8.52 -11.07
N GLY A 32 1.41 -8.03 -12.27
CA GLY A 32 0.09 -8.17 -12.88
C GLY A 32 -0.34 -9.62 -13.04
N ARG A 33 0.55 -10.49 -13.54
CA ARG A 33 0.28 -11.94 -13.62
C ARG A 33 0.01 -12.56 -12.26
N ALA A 34 0.86 -12.23 -11.27
CA ALA A 34 0.71 -12.75 -9.91
C ALA A 34 -0.60 -12.30 -9.23
N ILE A 35 -1.07 -11.07 -9.49
CA ILE A 35 -2.35 -10.57 -8.98
C ILE A 35 -3.53 -11.40 -9.50
N VAL A 36 -3.50 -11.74 -10.79
CA VAL A 36 -4.54 -12.55 -11.44
C VAL A 36 -4.50 -13.99 -10.91
N GLU A 37 -3.32 -14.61 -10.89
CA GLU A 37 -3.14 -15.99 -10.40
C GLU A 37 -3.54 -16.16 -8.93
N ALA A 38 -3.30 -15.13 -8.11
CA ALA A 38 -3.65 -15.16 -6.69
C ALA A 38 -5.12 -14.80 -6.40
N GLU A 39 -5.92 -14.47 -7.43
CA GLU A 39 -7.29 -13.94 -7.28
C GLU A 39 -7.37 -12.83 -6.23
N LEU A 40 -6.39 -11.90 -6.28
CA LEU A 40 -6.17 -10.95 -5.19
C LEU A 40 -7.39 -10.03 -4.99
N GLN A 41 -7.99 -10.11 -3.81
CA GLN A 41 -9.03 -9.17 -3.38
C GLN A 41 -8.41 -7.89 -2.80
N VAL A 42 -8.50 -6.79 -3.54
CA VAL A 42 -8.10 -5.47 -3.04
C VAL A 42 -9.14 -4.96 -2.06
N ARG A 43 -8.78 -4.90 -0.76
CA ARG A 43 -9.66 -4.31 0.26
C ARG A 43 -9.66 -2.79 0.14
N ILE A 44 -10.79 -2.23 -0.27
CA ILE A 44 -11.06 -0.80 -0.27
C ILE A 44 -11.73 -0.46 1.06
N ALA A 45 -11.05 0.36 1.86
CA ALA A 45 -11.55 0.79 3.17
C ALA A 45 -12.57 1.93 3.02
N GLU A 46 -12.32 2.86 2.10
CA GLU A 46 -13.16 4.04 1.88
C GLU A 46 -12.90 4.64 0.49
N VAL A 47 -13.92 5.29 -0.07
CA VAL A 47 -13.81 5.98 -1.37
C VAL A 47 -14.24 7.43 -1.19
N PHE A 48 -13.43 8.36 -1.68
CA PHE A 48 -13.74 9.78 -1.74
C PHE A 48 -13.73 10.24 -3.19
N ASP A 49 -14.59 11.20 -3.55
CA ASP A 49 -14.39 11.93 -4.80
C ASP A 49 -13.07 12.72 -4.73
N LEU A 50 -12.38 12.90 -5.85
CA LEU A 50 -11.09 13.60 -5.90
C LEU A 50 -11.16 15.02 -5.29
N ALA A 51 -12.28 15.72 -5.48
CA ALA A 51 -12.54 17.03 -4.86
C ALA A 51 -12.49 17.01 -3.32
N ARG A 52 -12.61 15.84 -2.71
CA ARG A 52 -12.56 15.60 -1.26
C ARG A 52 -11.26 14.92 -0.81
N ALA A 53 -10.18 15.00 -1.58
CA ALA A 53 -8.88 14.43 -1.20
C ALA A 53 -8.42 14.88 0.21
N ALA A 54 -8.71 16.12 0.61
CA ALA A 54 -8.41 16.61 1.96
C ALA A 54 -9.13 15.81 3.07
N ASP A 55 -10.38 15.36 2.84
CA ASP A 55 -11.09 14.49 3.77
C ASP A 55 -10.44 13.11 3.87
N ALA A 56 -9.99 12.55 2.74
CA ALA A 56 -9.26 11.29 2.71
C ALA A 56 -7.97 11.36 3.56
N HIS A 57 -7.22 12.45 3.44
CA HIS A 57 -6.03 12.69 4.27
C HIS A 57 -6.37 12.86 5.76
N ARG A 58 -7.41 13.64 6.10
CA ARG A 58 -7.88 13.77 7.49
C ARG A 58 -8.31 12.43 8.06
N ARG A 59 -8.97 11.59 7.27
CA ARG A 59 -9.39 10.23 7.65
C ARG A 59 -8.20 9.33 7.95
N LEU A 60 -7.15 9.40 7.13
CA LEU A 60 -5.92 8.62 7.33
C LEU A 60 -5.12 9.10 8.55
N ALA A 61 -5.11 10.42 8.82
CA ALA A 61 -4.42 11.00 9.96
C ALA A 61 -5.01 10.56 11.32
N LYS A 62 -6.29 10.17 11.37
CA LYS A 62 -6.94 9.63 12.57
C LYS A 62 -6.45 8.22 12.94
N GLY A 63 -5.68 7.57 12.07
CA GLY A 63 -5.13 6.23 12.30
C GLY A 63 -5.17 5.37 11.05
N HIS A 64 -4.48 4.24 11.13
CA HIS A 64 -4.39 3.29 10.02
C HIS A 64 -5.76 2.74 9.61
N VAL A 65 -5.86 2.36 8.35
CA VAL A 65 -7.02 1.64 7.80
C VAL A 65 -6.62 0.23 7.39
N LEU A 66 -7.54 -0.71 7.51
CA LEU A 66 -7.38 -2.03 6.91
C LEU A 66 -7.81 -1.96 5.44
N GLY A 67 -6.84 -1.79 4.54
CA GLY A 67 -7.09 -1.68 3.10
C GLY A 67 -6.57 -0.36 2.53
N LYS A 68 -7.16 0.08 1.41
CA LYS A 68 -6.79 1.32 0.72
C LYS A 68 -7.93 2.34 0.77
N ILE A 69 -7.58 3.61 0.93
CA ILE A 69 -8.48 4.72 0.61
C ILE A 69 -8.27 5.06 -0.86
N VAL A 70 -9.35 5.15 -1.63
CA VAL A 70 -9.30 5.40 -3.08
C VAL A 70 -9.94 6.75 -3.40
N LEU A 71 -9.33 7.49 -4.32
CA LEU A 71 -9.90 8.72 -4.88
C LEU A 71 -10.55 8.42 -6.23
N ARG A 72 -11.81 8.79 -6.36
CA ARG A 72 -12.57 8.67 -7.61
C ARG A 72 -12.41 9.95 -8.41
N VAL A 73 -11.86 9.81 -9.61
CA VAL A 73 -11.85 10.86 -10.63
C VAL A 73 -13.16 10.74 -11.43
N ARG A 74 -13.91 11.82 -11.57
CA ARG A 74 -15.09 11.91 -12.42
C ARG A 74 -14.75 12.72 -13.66
#